data_AF-A0A7C5M3Z9-F1
#
_entry.id   AF-A0A7C5M3Z9-F1
#
_cell.length_a   1.000
_cell.length_b   1.000
_cell.length_c   1.000
_cell.angle_alpha   90.00
_cell.angle_beta   90.00
_cell.angle_gamma   90.00
#
_symmetry.space_group_name_H-M   'P 1'
#
loop_
_entity.id
_entity.type
_entity.pdbx_description
1 polymer ?
#
loop_
_entity_poly.entity_id
_entity_poly.type
_entity_poly.pdbx_seq_one_letter_code
_entity_poly.pdbx_strand_id
1 'polypeptide(L)'
;LSLPEDKRPHLIMWYYSEPDHTGHLAGPESEELKVLVEELDTYLADFFTEMRKLPLFDKLNFIITSDHGMNATSNEKRIFIEQVIDTSQIEYMDGITPNVNIKVKEGMLDEVYADLQATEHLHAWKHGQLPERLHYGTNIRTQDISLVADPGWTIATTKHPDAEQGAHGYDNDLKDMHAIFYAAGPAFKSDYVHPTFENVNLYILMAHILDLSPASTDGSLSNVEQMLKENQK
;
A
#
# COMPACT_ATOMS: atom_id res chain seq x y z
N LEU A 1 -7.27 -5.66 27.04
CA LEU A 1 -8.70 -6.08 26.95
C LEU A 1 -9.38 -6.31 28.32
N SER A 2 -8.82 -5.81 29.41
CA SER A 2 -9.35 -6.04 30.78
C SER A 2 -10.44 -5.06 31.22
N LEU A 3 -10.88 -4.16 30.34
CA LEU A 3 -11.98 -3.24 30.62
C LEU A 3 -13.28 -4.03 30.89
N PRO A 4 -14.24 -3.44 31.65
CA PRO A 4 -15.61 -3.94 31.75
C PRO A 4 -16.23 -4.20 30.37
N GLU A 5 -17.11 -5.19 30.29
CA GLU A 5 -17.68 -5.66 29.02
C GLU A 5 -18.35 -4.56 28.20
N ASP A 6 -19.14 -3.70 28.86
CA ASP A 6 -19.84 -2.55 28.26
C ASP A 6 -18.92 -1.45 27.72
N LYS A 7 -17.63 -1.48 28.09
CA LYS A 7 -16.61 -0.51 27.66
C LYS A 7 -15.49 -1.12 26.85
N ARG A 8 -15.46 -2.45 26.70
CA ARG A 8 -14.39 -3.15 26.03
C ARG A 8 -14.55 -2.98 24.51
N PRO A 9 -13.52 -2.53 23.78
CA PRO A 9 -13.61 -2.41 22.33
C PRO A 9 -13.69 -3.80 21.68
N HIS A 10 -14.48 -3.90 20.61
CA HIS A 10 -14.59 -5.11 19.77
C HIS A 10 -13.68 -5.05 18.53
N LEU A 11 -13.17 -3.86 18.19
CA LEU A 11 -12.16 -3.65 17.17
C LEU A 11 -11.04 -2.78 17.76
N ILE A 12 -9.81 -3.23 17.59
CA ILE A 12 -8.60 -2.47 17.93
C ILE A 12 -7.76 -2.43 16.67
N MET A 13 -7.39 -1.23 16.24
CA MET A 13 -6.44 -1.02 15.15
C MET A 13 -5.14 -0.49 15.75
N TRP A 14 -4.03 -1.10 15.35
CA TRP A 14 -2.69 -0.69 15.75
C TRP A 14 -1.84 -0.59 14.50
N TYR A 15 -1.08 0.49 14.42
CA TYR A 15 -0.20 0.82 13.32
C TYR A 15 1.22 1.02 13.85
N TYR A 16 2.20 0.60 13.05
CA TYR A 16 3.61 0.81 13.27
C TYR A 16 4.28 1.19 11.95
N SER A 17 5.14 2.20 11.96
CA SER A 17 5.74 2.75 10.74
C SER A 17 6.92 1.95 10.20
N GLU A 18 7.42 0.97 10.94
CA GLU A 18 8.41 0.03 10.43
C GLU A 18 7.71 -1.21 9.88
N PRO A 19 8.26 -1.87 8.85
CA PRO A 19 9.63 -1.72 8.32
C PRO A 19 9.78 -0.67 7.19
N ASP A 20 8.74 0.13 6.93
CA ASP A 20 8.71 1.08 5.81
C ASP A 20 9.84 2.11 5.86
N HIS A 21 9.99 2.80 7.01
CA HIS A 21 11.02 3.83 7.17
C HIS A 21 12.44 3.31 6.91
N THR A 22 12.79 2.17 7.51
CA THR A 22 14.12 1.58 7.29
C THR A 22 14.25 1.02 5.87
N GLY A 23 13.17 0.49 5.29
CA GLY A 23 13.13 0.03 3.91
C GLY A 23 13.42 1.15 2.91
N HIS A 24 12.90 2.35 3.15
CA HIS A 24 13.24 3.55 2.37
C HIS A 24 14.73 3.90 2.48
N LEU A 25 15.26 3.99 3.71
CA LEU A 25 16.63 4.44 3.93
C LEU A 25 17.69 3.46 3.44
N ALA A 26 17.53 2.18 3.74
CA ALA A 26 18.55 1.15 3.51
C ALA A 26 18.25 0.25 2.30
N GLY A 27 16.99 0.20 1.85
CA GLY A 27 16.53 -0.64 0.75
C GLY A 27 16.00 -2.00 1.22
N PRO A 28 15.12 -2.64 0.42
CA PRO A 28 14.41 -3.86 0.81
C PRO A 28 15.31 -5.09 1.01
N GLU A 29 16.51 -5.09 0.44
CA GLU A 29 17.48 -6.21 0.50
C GLU A 29 18.65 -5.95 1.47
N SER A 30 18.54 -4.92 2.32
CA SER A 30 19.59 -4.54 3.27
C SER A 30 19.65 -5.46 4.49
N GLU A 31 20.85 -5.64 5.07
CA GLU A 31 20.99 -6.39 6.32
C GLU A 31 20.35 -5.63 7.48
N GLU A 32 20.36 -4.30 7.43
CA GLU A 32 19.68 -3.42 8.39
C GLU A 32 18.18 -3.70 8.45
N LEU A 33 17.51 -3.78 7.28
CA LEU A 33 16.09 -4.08 7.22
C LEU A 33 15.80 -5.50 7.72
N LYS A 34 16.65 -6.47 7.38
CA LYS A 34 16.51 -7.84 7.84
C LYS A 34 16.58 -7.94 9.36
N VAL A 35 17.58 -7.32 9.99
CA VAL A 35 17.72 -7.29 11.45
C VAL A 35 16.50 -6.64 12.10
N LEU A 36 15.98 -5.55 11.51
CA LEU A 36 14.77 -4.89 12.01
C LEU A 36 13.54 -5.81 11.91
N VAL A 37 13.36 -6.53 10.81
CA VAL A 37 12.23 -7.46 10.66
C VAL A 37 12.29 -8.58 11.71
N GLU A 38 13.47 -9.10 12.03
CA GLU A 38 13.67 -10.06 13.13
C GLU A 38 13.32 -9.45 14.51
N GLU A 39 13.60 -8.17 14.71
CA GLU A 39 13.18 -7.43 15.91
C GLU A 39 11.66 -7.27 15.99
N LEU A 40 11.00 -6.92 14.88
CA LEU A 40 9.53 -6.80 14.81
C LEU A 40 8.84 -8.14 15.08
N ASP A 41 9.40 -9.25 14.58
CA ASP A 41 8.91 -10.59 14.91
C ASP A 41 8.99 -10.86 16.42
N THR A 42 10.06 -10.43 17.08
CA THR A 42 10.20 -10.53 18.55
C THR A 42 9.11 -9.73 19.27
N TYR A 43 8.77 -8.54 18.79
CA TYR A 43 7.68 -7.74 19.38
C TYR A 43 6.31 -8.43 19.22
N LEU A 44 6.07 -9.06 18.07
CA LEU A 44 4.87 -9.86 17.86
C LEU A 44 4.84 -11.08 18.79
N ALA A 45 5.98 -11.75 18.99
CA ALA A 45 6.09 -12.87 19.92
C ALA A 45 5.75 -12.47 21.36
N ASP A 46 6.27 -11.33 21.83
CA ASP A 46 5.95 -10.77 23.14
C ASP A 46 4.47 -10.40 23.25
N PHE A 47 3.92 -9.73 22.24
CA PHE A 47 2.51 -9.38 22.17
C PHE A 47 1.62 -10.62 22.30
N PHE A 48 1.84 -11.66 21.49
CA PHE A 48 1.06 -12.89 21.55
C PHE A 48 1.26 -13.65 22.85
N THR A 49 2.44 -13.58 23.46
CA THR A 49 2.71 -14.16 24.79
C THR A 49 1.84 -13.51 25.87
N GLU A 50 1.70 -12.19 25.86
CA GLU A 50 0.81 -11.49 26.80
C GLU A 50 -0.67 -11.72 26.46
N MET A 51 -1.05 -11.75 25.17
CA MET A 51 -2.43 -12.01 24.77
C MET A 51 -2.92 -13.37 25.24
N ARG A 52 -2.08 -14.42 25.21
CA ARG A 52 -2.42 -15.77 25.68
C ARG A 52 -2.76 -15.85 27.17
N LYS A 53 -2.35 -14.87 27.97
CA LYS A 53 -2.67 -14.82 29.41
C LYS A 53 -4.08 -14.28 29.68
N LEU A 54 -4.73 -13.68 28.67
CA LEU A 54 -6.06 -13.11 28.83
C LEU A 54 -7.12 -14.21 28.89
N PRO A 55 -8.10 -14.12 29.82
CA PRO A 55 -9.22 -15.08 29.88
C PRO A 55 -10.08 -15.14 28.60
N LEU A 56 -9.91 -14.19 27.69
CA LEU A 56 -10.67 -14.06 26.45
C LEU A 56 -9.87 -14.48 25.23
N PHE A 57 -8.63 -14.96 25.38
CA PHE A 57 -7.74 -15.25 24.27
C PHE A 57 -8.39 -16.10 23.17
N ASP A 58 -9.09 -17.17 23.56
CA ASP A 58 -9.77 -18.09 22.62
C ASP A 58 -10.95 -17.47 21.86
N LYS A 59 -11.30 -16.22 22.16
CA LYS A 59 -12.34 -15.44 21.50
C LYS A 59 -11.77 -14.34 20.58
N LEU A 60 -10.45 -14.17 20.55
CA LEU A 60 -9.81 -13.10 19.79
C LEU A 60 -9.45 -13.55 18.39
N ASN A 61 -9.80 -12.72 17.41
CA ASN A 61 -9.32 -12.83 16.04
C ASN A 61 -8.23 -11.77 15.83
N PHE A 62 -7.11 -12.20 15.26
CA PHE A 62 -5.96 -11.39 14.92
C PHE A 62 -5.81 -11.34 13.41
N ILE A 63 -5.56 -10.15 12.89
CA ILE A 63 -5.16 -9.90 11.50
C ILE A 63 -3.89 -9.07 11.56
N ILE A 64 -2.82 -9.55 10.91
CA ILE A 64 -1.55 -8.85 10.72
C ILE A 64 -1.45 -8.62 9.21
N THR A 65 -1.34 -7.36 8.82
CA THR A 65 -1.28 -6.97 7.41
C THR A 65 -0.36 -5.77 7.25
N SER A 66 0.11 -5.51 6.03
CA SER A 66 0.64 -4.22 5.64
C SER A 66 -0.28 -3.56 4.59
N ASP A 67 0.05 -2.33 4.24
CA ASP A 67 -0.57 -1.54 3.17
C ASP A 67 0.08 -1.84 1.81
N HIS A 68 1.40 -2.01 1.76
CA HIS A 68 2.16 -2.37 0.55
C HIS A 68 3.47 -3.11 0.91
N GLY A 69 4.24 -3.45 -0.12
CA GLY A 69 5.64 -3.85 -0.01
C GLY A 69 6.61 -2.70 -0.36
N MET A 70 7.81 -3.04 -0.81
CA MET A 70 8.90 -2.10 -1.10
C MET A 70 9.76 -2.62 -2.26
N ASN A 71 10.14 -1.74 -3.20
CA ASN A 71 11.02 -2.07 -4.32
C ASN A 71 12.35 -1.30 -4.18
N ALA A 72 13.46 -1.91 -4.61
CA ALA A 72 14.79 -1.30 -4.50
C ALA A 72 14.99 -0.22 -5.57
N THR A 73 15.50 0.93 -5.17
CA THR A 73 15.77 2.09 -6.03
C THR A 73 17.25 2.42 -6.12
N SER A 74 17.63 3.29 -7.07
CA SER A 74 19.03 3.72 -7.24
C SER A 74 19.14 5.19 -7.66
N ASN A 75 20.20 5.86 -7.21
CA ASN A 75 20.57 7.20 -7.64
C ASN A 75 20.91 7.30 -9.14
N GLU A 76 21.20 6.17 -9.79
CA GLU A 76 21.49 6.09 -11.22
C GLU A 76 20.23 6.03 -12.09
N LYS A 77 19.09 5.68 -11.49
CA LYS A 77 17.80 5.47 -12.16
C LYS A 77 16.78 6.54 -11.76
N ARG A 78 17.10 7.79 -12.08
CA ARG A 78 16.26 8.96 -11.74
C ARG A 78 15.81 9.69 -13.00
N ILE A 79 14.53 10.00 -13.05
CA ILE A 79 13.93 10.85 -14.07
C ILE A 79 13.72 12.22 -13.44
N PHE A 80 14.54 13.19 -13.82
CA PHE A 80 14.39 14.57 -13.36
C PHE A 80 13.34 15.28 -14.23
N ILE A 81 12.20 15.65 -13.64
CA ILE A 81 11.10 16.27 -14.39
C ILE A 81 11.52 17.55 -15.12
N GLU A 82 12.42 18.35 -14.55
CA GLU A 82 12.95 19.56 -15.19
C GLU A 82 13.79 19.30 -16.45
N GLN A 83 14.22 18.05 -16.67
CA GLN A 83 14.95 17.63 -17.87
C GLN A 83 14.01 17.05 -18.94
N VAL A 84 12.77 16.75 -18.57
CA VAL A 84 11.78 16.14 -19.44
C VAL A 84 10.82 17.20 -20.02
N ILE A 85 10.36 18.13 -19.17
CA ILE A 85 9.40 19.16 -19.56
C ILE A 85 9.80 20.55 -19.06
N ASP A 86 9.30 21.60 -19.71
CA ASP A 86 9.35 22.96 -19.17
C ASP A 86 8.41 23.08 -17.97
N THR A 87 8.96 22.97 -16.76
CA THR A 87 8.19 23.08 -15.51
C THR A 87 7.51 24.44 -15.32
N SER A 88 7.85 25.46 -16.11
CA SER A 88 7.08 26.71 -16.14
C SER A 88 5.66 26.53 -16.68
N GLN A 89 5.38 25.44 -17.38
CA GLN A 89 4.07 25.07 -17.92
C GLN A 89 3.19 24.33 -16.91
N ILE A 90 3.72 23.94 -15.75
CA ILE A 90 3.00 23.26 -14.68
C ILE A 90 2.33 24.30 -13.76
N GLU A 91 1.06 24.07 -13.41
CA GLU A 91 0.36 24.85 -12.38
C GLU A 91 0.53 24.22 -11.00
N TYR A 92 0.41 22.89 -10.93
CA TYR A 92 0.47 22.14 -9.69
C TYR A 92 0.98 20.72 -9.93
N MET A 93 1.69 20.18 -8.95
CA MET A 93 2.20 18.83 -8.96
C MET A 93 1.93 18.21 -7.58
N ASP A 94 1.33 17.02 -7.58
CA ASP A 94 0.93 16.28 -6.37
C ASP A 94 1.50 14.87 -6.39
N GLY A 95 1.93 14.38 -5.24
CA GLY A 95 2.63 13.10 -5.11
C GLY A 95 4.16 13.23 -5.07
N ILE A 96 4.78 12.09 -4.79
CA ILE A 96 6.22 11.90 -4.70
C ILE A 96 6.58 10.59 -5.41
N THR A 97 7.87 10.35 -5.65
CA THR A 97 8.31 9.12 -6.31
C THR A 97 7.61 7.87 -5.77
N PRO A 98 7.18 6.94 -6.65
CA PRO A 98 7.37 6.91 -8.10
C PRO A 98 6.16 7.42 -8.89
N ASN A 99 5.11 7.92 -8.23
CA ASN A 99 3.87 8.36 -8.89
C ASN A 99 3.55 9.84 -8.62
N VAL A 100 3.23 10.57 -9.68
CA VAL A 100 3.00 12.01 -9.60
C VAL A 100 1.82 12.39 -10.49
N ASN A 101 0.91 13.22 -9.97
CA ASN A 101 -0.14 13.86 -10.73
C ASN A 101 0.25 15.30 -11.06
N ILE A 102 0.08 15.69 -12.32
CA ILE A 102 0.44 17.01 -12.83
C ILE A 102 -0.82 17.72 -13.33
N LYS A 103 -1.00 18.94 -12.86
CA LYS A 103 -1.90 19.93 -13.45
C LYS A 103 -1.10 20.90 -14.31
N VAL A 104 -1.48 21.04 -15.56
CA VAL A 104 -0.79 21.91 -16.51
C VAL A 104 -1.55 23.23 -16.68
N LYS A 105 -0.84 24.26 -17.16
CA LYS A 105 -1.47 25.52 -17.57
C LYS A 105 -2.36 25.31 -18.79
N GLU A 106 -3.37 26.17 -18.93
CA GLU A 106 -4.31 26.14 -20.05
C GLU A 106 -3.57 26.14 -21.41
N GLY A 107 -3.96 25.21 -22.28
CA GLY A 107 -3.37 25.04 -23.62
C GLY A 107 -2.08 24.22 -23.67
N MET A 108 -1.49 23.82 -22.54
CA MET A 108 -0.19 23.11 -22.50
C MET A 108 -0.32 21.57 -22.47
N LEU A 109 -1.53 21.03 -22.28
CA LEU A 109 -1.74 19.59 -22.04
C LEU A 109 -1.10 18.68 -23.08
N ASP A 110 -1.35 18.93 -24.37
CA ASP A 110 -0.87 18.03 -25.42
C ASP A 110 0.65 18.09 -25.60
N GLU A 111 1.26 19.26 -25.39
CA GLU A 111 2.72 19.46 -25.43
C GLU A 111 3.39 18.73 -24.27
N VAL A 112 3.01 19.06 -23.04
CA VAL A 112 3.56 18.43 -21.81
C VAL A 112 3.35 16.92 -21.83
N TYR A 113 2.18 16.45 -22.25
CA TYR A 113 1.89 15.02 -22.34
C TYR A 113 2.79 14.30 -23.36
N ALA A 114 3.03 14.90 -24.54
CA ALA A 114 3.86 14.28 -25.58
C ALA A 114 5.31 14.08 -25.11
N ASP A 115 5.88 15.07 -24.43
CA ASP A 115 7.23 14.99 -23.88
C ASP A 115 7.34 13.93 -22.77
N LEU A 116 6.38 13.90 -21.85
CA LEU A 116 6.30 12.88 -20.79
C LEU A 116 6.12 11.48 -21.36
N GLN A 117 5.28 11.31 -22.37
CA GLN A 117 5.04 10.02 -23.03
C GLN A 117 6.25 9.50 -23.80
N ALA A 118 7.09 10.40 -24.34
CA ALA A 118 8.30 10.05 -25.06
C ALA A 118 9.48 9.67 -24.14
N THR A 119 9.33 9.83 -22.83
CA THR A 119 10.39 9.60 -21.85
C THR A 119 10.52 8.11 -21.51
N GLU A 120 11.72 7.56 -21.70
CA GLU A 120 12.00 6.18 -21.31
C GLU A 120 11.85 6.00 -19.79
N HIS A 121 11.35 4.82 -19.39
CA HIS A 121 11.11 4.45 -17.99
C HIS A 121 10.07 5.29 -17.24
N LEU A 122 9.28 6.09 -17.97
CA LEU A 122 8.17 6.86 -17.45
C LEU A 122 6.90 6.48 -18.21
N HIS A 123 5.83 6.22 -17.47
CA HIS A 123 4.51 6.06 -18.05
C HIS A 123 3.65 7.27 -17.71
N ALA A 124 2.96 7.79 -18.72
CA ALA A 124 2.08 8.95 -18.60
C ALA A 124 0.70 8.66 -19.19
N TRP A 125 -0.35 9.02 -18.46
CA TRP A 125 -1.74 8.94 -18.93
C TRP A 125 -2.44 10.27 -18.69
N LYS A 126 -3.22 10.72 -19.66
CA LYS A 126 -4.15 11.83 -19.42
C LYS A 126 -5.25 11.39 -18.45
N HIS A 127 -5.91 12.37 -17.85
CA HIS A 127 -7.08 12.15 -17.01
C HIS A 127 -8.08 11.18 -17.65
N GLY A 128 -8.50 10.16 -16.89
CA GLY A 128 -9.43 9.13 -17.32
C GLY A 128 -8.88 8.10 -18.32
N GLN A 129 -7.57 8.11 -18.62
CA GLN A 129 -6.94 7.19 -19.57
C GLN A 129 -6.05 6.12 -18.92
N LEU A 130 -5.97 6.09 -17.59
CA LEU A 130 -5.23 5.05 -16.89
C LEU A 130 -5.89 3.67 -17.10
N PRO A 131 -5.12 2.57 -16.99
CA PRO A 131 -5.67 1.23 -17.06
C PRO A 131 -6.82 1.02 -16.08
N GLU A 132 -7.96 0.52 -16.58
CA GLU A 132 -9.20 0.35 -15.80
C GLU A 132 -8.98 -0.50 -14.53
N ARG A 133 -8.09 -1.51 -14.60
CA ARG A 133 -7.75 -2.38 -13.46
C ARG A 133 -7.21 -1.64 -12.24
N LEU A 134 -6.63 -0.45 -12.41
CA LEU A 134 -6.08 0.33 -11.32
C LEU A 134 -7.18 1.04 -10.51
N HIS A 135 -8.40 1.15 -11.07
CA HIS A 135 -9.49 1.92 -10.48
C HIS A 135 -9.06 3.34 -10.06
N TYR A 136 -8.14 3.93 -10.81
CA TYR A 136 -7.53 5.23 -10.54
C TYR A 136 -7.58 6.14 -11.78
N GLY A 137 -7.49 7.46 -11.59
CA GLY A 137 -7.34 8.42 -12.69
C GLY A 137 -8.60 9.12 -13.18
N THR A 138 -9.78 8.83 -12.61
CA THR A 138 -11.07 9.47 -12.98
C THR A 138 -11.55 10.50 -11.96
N ASN A 139 -10.89 10.58 -10.81
CA ASN A 139 -11.22 11.57 -9.77
C ASN A 139 -10.51 12.88 -10.07
N ILE A 140 -11.16 14.03 -9.88
CA ILE A 140 -10.57 15.37 -10.12
C ILE A 140 -9.22 15.59 -9.42
N ARG A 141 -8.92 14.88 -8.32
CA ARG A 141 -7.63 14.95 -7.62
C ARG A 141 -6.46 14.37 -8.41
N THR A 142 -6.70 13.53 -9.42
CA THR A 142 -5.64 12.99 -10.27
C THR A 142 -5.16 13.97 -11.35
N GLN A 143 -5.69 15.20 -11.34
CA GLN A 143 -5.27 16.30 -12.22
C GLN A 143 -5.37 15.93 -13.71
N ASP A 144 -4.55 16.54 -14.56
CA ASP A 144 -4.61 16.41 -16.02
C ASP A 144 -3.80 15.21 -16.53
N ILE A 145 -2.66 14.91 -15.89
CA ILE A 145 -1.74 13.84 -16.27
C ILE A 145 -1.30 13.08 -15.00
N SER A 146 -1.42 11.76 -15.01
CA SER A 146 -0.83 10.88 -13.99
C SER A 146 0.42 10.20 -14.54
N LEU A 147 1.45 10.15 -13.71
CA LEU A 147 2.75 9.56 -14.00
C LEU A 147 3.04 8.40 -13.07
N VAL A 148 3.72 7.38 -13.58
CA VAL A 148 4.43 6.40 -12.76
C VAL A 148 5.74 6.02 -13.44
N ALA A 149 6.82 5.92 -12.68
CA ALA A 149 8.09 5.39 -13.18
C ALA A 149 8.07 3.84 -13.23
N ASP A 150 8.91 3.26 -14.08
CA ASP A 150 9.20 1.82 -14.04
C ASP A 150 9.75 1.39 -12.66
N PRO A 151 9.53 0.14 -12.21
CA PRO A 151 10.14 -0.36 -10.98
C PRO A 151 11.67 -0.16 -10.96
N GLY A 152 12.16 0.31 -9.81
CA GLY A 152 13.54 0.70 -9.57
C GLY A 152 13.95 2.07 -10.13
N TRP A 153 13.08 2.72 -10.91
CA TRP A 153 13.22 4.12 -11.29
C TRP A 153 12.43 5.03 -10.37
N THR A 154 12.89 6.27 -10.21
CA THR A 154 12.23 7.29 -9.39
C THR A 154 12.00 8.57 -10.16
N ILE A 155 10.91 9.26 -9.83
CA ILE A 155 10.64 10.61 -10.32
C ILE A 155 11.26 11.59 -9.34
N ALA A 156 12.21 12.40 -9.81
CA ALA A 156 12.97 13.34 -9.00
C ALA A 156 12.75 14.79 -9.45
N THR A 157 13.04 15.72 -8.55
CA THR A 157 13.15 17.15 -8.87
C THR A 157 14.49 17.68 -8.42
N THR A 158 14.95 18.77 -9.02
CA THR A 158 16.19 19.45 -8.61
C THR A 158 16.15 19.97 -7.16
N LYS A 159 14.96 20.18 -6.59
CA LYS A 159 14.77 20.60 -5.19
C LYS A 159 14.87 19.44 -4.19
N HIS A 160 14.56 18.23 -4.63
CA HIS A 160 14.61 17.01 -3.84
C HIS A 160 15.41 15.96 -4.62
N PRO A 161 16.74 16.15 -4.73
CA PRO A 161 17.58 15.30 -5.57
C PRO A 161 17.90 13.95 -4.91
N ASP A 162 17.81 13.86 -3.58
CA ASP A 162 18.24 12.68 -2.84
C ASP A 162 17.32 11.49 -3.15
N ALA A 163 17.91 10.35 -3.52
CA ALA A 163 17.18 9.10 -3.64
C ALA A 163 17.33 8.28 -2.37
N GLU A 164 16.20 7.78 -1.92
CA GLU A 164 16.12 6.65 -1.00
C GLU A 164 16.54 5.36 -1.73
N GLN A 165 16.90 4.34 -0.96
CA GLN A 165 17.31 3.02 -1.45
C GLN A 165 16.11 2.07 -1.65
N GLY A 166 14.95 2.42 -1.09
CA GLY A 166 13.67 1.79 -1.37
C GLY A 166 12.61 2.83 -1.71
N ALA A 167 11.64 2.44 -2.53
CA ALA A 167 10.40 3.16 -2.74
C ALA A 167 9.24 2.20 -3.01
N HIS A 168 8.01 2.71 -2.87
CA HIS A 168 6.77 1.99 -3.15
C HIS A 168 5.75 2.92 -3.79
N GLY A 169 4.64 2.37 -4.29
CA GLY A 169 3.63 3.12 -5.06
C GLY A 169 3.78 2.98 -6.58
N TYR A 170 4.52 1.95 -7.02
CA TYR A 170 4.54 1.46 -8.39
C TYR A 170 3.23 0.72 -8.72
N ASP A 171 3.18 0.11 -9.90
CA ASP A 171 2.08 -0.77 -10.31
C ASP A 171 1.80 -1.86 -9.26
N ASN A 172 0.53 -1.96 -8.83
CA ASN A 172 0.11 -2.85 -7.76
C ASN A 172 0.15 -4.34 -8.13
N ASP A 173 0.29 -4.68 -9.42
CA ASP A 173 0.50 -6.06 -9.87
C ASP A 173 1.96 -6.54 -9.70
N LEU A 174 2.88 -5.64 -9.35
CA LEU A 174 4.27 -5.99 -9.07
C LEU A 174 4.37 -6.69 -7.71
N LYS A 175 5.02 -7.86 -7.69
CA LYS A 175 5.16 -8.66 -6.46
C LYS A 175 5.80 -7.90 -5.31
N ASP A 176 6.74 -7.00 -5.61
CA ASP A 176 7.40 -6.18 -4.59
C ASP A 176 6.45 -5.16 -3.94
N MET A 177 5.32 -4.84 -4.57
CA MET A 177 4.28 -3.96 -3.99
C MET A 177 3.25 -4.73 -3.16
N HIS A 178 3.26 -6.06 -3.20
CA HIS A 178 2.29 -6.86 -2.46
C HIS A 178 2.55 -6.77 -0.95
N ALA A 179 1.46 -6.56 -0.20
CA ALA A 179 1.45 -6.59 1.25
C ALA A 179 1.44 -8.02 1.80
N ILE A 180 1.81 -8.17 3.07
CA ILE A 180 1.59 -9.40 3.84
C ILE A 180 0.15 -9.49 4.35
N PHE A 181 -0.34 -10.71 4.57
CA PHE A 181 -1.57 -10.97 5.31
C PHE A 181 -1.46 -12.28 6.10
N TYR A 182 -1.57 -12.19 7.42
CA TYR A 182 -1.66 -13.33 8.32
C TYR A 182 -2.87 -13.15 9.23
N ALA A 183 -3.58 -14.24 9.50
CA ALA A 183 -4.73 -14.21 10.38
C ALA A 183 -4.80 -15.45 11.27
N ALA A 184 -5.25 -15.27 12.50
CA ALA A 184 -5.40 -16.35 13.47
C ALA A 184 -6.55 -16.05 14.44
N GLY A 185 -7.29 -17.07 14.85
CA GLY A 185 -8.39 -16.92 15.79
C GLY A 185 -9.53 -17.91 15.57
N PRO A 186 -10.61 -17.82 16.36
CA PRO A 186 -11.75 -18.71 16.23
C PRO A 186 -12.44 -18.63 14.86
N ALA A 187 -12.46 -17.47 14.20
CA ALA A 187 -13.09 -17.30 12.88
C ALA A 187 -12.31 -17.94 11.73
N PHE A 188 -10.98 -17.99 11.83
CA PHE A 188 -10.10 -18.44 10.75
C PHE A 188 -9.82 -19.95 10.81
N LYS A 189 -9.66 -20.57 9.63
CA LYS A 189 -9.10 -21.93 9.50
C LYS A 189 -7.65 -21.94 10.00
N SER A 190 -7.22 -23.08 10.53
CA SER A 190 -5.83 -23.34 10.89
C SER A 190 -5.11 -24.04 9.74
N ASP A 191 -3.80 -23.81 9.60
CA ASP A 191 -2.95 -24.41 8.58
C ASP A 191 -3.48 -24.26 7.15
N TYR A 192 -4.07 -23.09 6.87
CA TYR A 192 -4.67 -22.77 5.59
C TYR A 192 -3.92 -21.62 4.91
N VAL A 193 -3.55 -21.82 3.65
CA VAL A 193 -2.94 -20.80 2.80
C VAL A 193 -3.96 -20.35 1.78
N HIS A 194 -4.38 -19.10 1.87
CA HIS A 194 -5.25 -18.49 0.87
C HIS A 194 -4.42 -18.02 -0.34
N PRO A 195 -4.91 -18.13 -1.58
CA PRO A 195 -4.32 -17.43 -2.73
C PRO A 195 -4.22 -15.92 -2.48
N THR A 196 -3.36 -15.21 -3.23
CA THR A 196 -3.33 -13.74 -3.19
C THR A 196 -4.72 -13.16 -3.48
N PHE A 197 -5.09 -12.10 -2.75
CA PHE A 197 -6.35 -11.38 -2.89
C PHE A 197 -6.10 -9.87 -2.66
N GLU A 198 -7.03 -9.03 -3.10
CA GLU A 198 -6.92 -7.57 -3.00
C GLU A 198 -7.30 -7.05 -1.61
N ASN A 199 -6.61 -6.00 -1.13
CA ASN A 199 -6.83 -5.43 0.19
C ASN A 199 -8.23 -4.79 0.37
N VAL A 200 -8.94 -4.44 -0.72
CA VAL A 200 -10.34 -3.98 -0.68
C VAL A 200 -11.28 -5.00 -0.01
N ASN A 201 -10.90 -6.28 -0.01
CA ASN A 201 -11.66 -7.35 0.63
C ASN A 201 -11.49 -7.40 2.17
N LEU A 202 -10.54 -6.64 2.75
CA LEU A 202 -10.31 -6.65 4.21
C LEU A 202 -11.48 -6.04 4.98
N TYR A 203 -12.11 -4.98 4.45
CA TYR A 203 -13.24 -4.34 5.11
C TYR A 203 -14.42 -5.30 5.26
N ILE A 204 -14.79 -5.99 4.17
CA ILE A 204 -15.93 -6.93 4.18
C ILE A 204 -15.64 -8.15 5.06
N LEU A 205 -14.38 -8.61 5.10
CA LEU A 205 -13.92 -9.67 5.99
C LEU A 205 -14.08 -9.28 7.46
N MET A 206 -13.58 -8.10 7.85
CA MET A 206 -13.68 -7.61 9.24
C MET A 206 -15.13 -7.39 9.65
N ALA A 207 -15.96 -6.81 8.78
CA ALA A 207 -17.38 -6.62 9.03
C ALA A 207 -18.10 -7.95 9.25
N HIS A 208 -17.79 -8.97 8.45
CA HIS A 208 -18.35 -10.31 8.59
C HIS A 208 -17.96 -10.96 9.94
N ILE A 209 -16.69 -10.90 10.33
CA ILE A 209 -16.21 -11.47 11.62
C ILE A 209 -16.84 -10.77 12.83
N LEU A 210 -17.14 -9.47 12.71
CA LEU A 210 -17.74 -8.66 13.77
C LEU A 210 -19.28 -8.71 13.77
N ASP A 211 -19.91 -9.50 12.89
CA ASP A 211 -21.36 -9.56 12.68
C ASP A 211 -21.98 -8.16 12.45
N LEU A 212 -21.33 -7.37 11.59
CA LEU A 212 -21.78 -6.02 11.23
C LEU A 212 -22.43 -6.03 9.85
N SER A 213 -23.37 -5.11 9.65
CA SER A 213 -23.85 -4.76 8.31
C SER A 213 -22.84 -3.83 7.64
N PRO A 214 -22.14 -4.26 6.58
CA PRO A 214 -21.14 -3.43 5.90
C PRO A 214 -21.82 -2.34 5.07
N ALA A 215 -21.12 -1.22 4.90
CA ALA A 215 -21.45 -0.24 3.87
C ALA A 215 -21.15 -0.80 2.46
N SER A 216 -21.66 -0.13 1.43
CA SER A 216 -21.31 -0.47 0.04
C SER A 216 -19.81 -0.28 -0.20
N THR A 217 -19.17 -1.28 -0.79
CA THR A 217 -17.72 -1.34 -1.06
C THR A 217 -17.46 -2.15 -2.33
N ASP A 218 -16.26 -2.05 -2.88
CA ASP A 218 -15.79 -2.86 -4.01
C ASP A 218 -15.29 -4.26 -3.57
N GLY A 219 -15.07 -4.47 -2.27
CA GLY A 219 -14.66 -5.76 -1.72
C GLY A 219 -15.77 -6.82 -1.77
N SER A 220 -15.41 -8.07 -2.01
CA SER A 220 -16.33 -9.21 -2.03
C SER A 220 -15.94 -10.28 -1.02
N LEU A 221 -16.89 -10.68 -0.17
CA LEU A 221 -16.67 -11.74 0.81
C LEU A 221 -16.30 -13.07 0.13
N SER A 222 -16.84 -13.36 -1.06
CA SER A 222 -16.51 -14.58 -1.83
C SER A 222 -15.02 -14.73 -2.14
N ASN A 223 -14.28 -13.62 -2.20
CA ASN A 223 -12.85 -13.62 -2.49
C ASN A 223 -12.00 -14.04 -1.30
N VAL A 224 -12.58 -14.06 -0.09
CA VAL A 224 -11.85 -14.29 1.17
C VAL A 224 -12.54 -15.29 2.10
N GLU A 225 -13.81 -15.65 1.87
CA GLU A 225 -14.58 -16.53 2.77
C GLU A 225 -13.95 -17.91 2.97
N GLN A 226 -13.14 -18.38 2.02
CA GLN A 226 -12.49 -19.68 2.11
C GLN A 226 -11.47 -19.76 3.26
N MET A 227 -10.96 -18.64 3.78
CA MET A 227 -10.09 -18.63 4.97
C MET A 227 -10.87 -18.77 6.29
N LEU A 228 -12.19 -18.62 6.26
CA LEU A 228 -13.06 -18.70 7.44
C LEU A 228 -13.53 -20.13 7.69
N LYS A 229 -13.81 -20.47 8.96
CA LYS A 229 -14.46 -21.73 9.33
C LYS A 229 -15.94 -21.70 8.92
N GLU A 230 -16.48 -22.85 8.50
CA GLU A 230 -17.83 -22.99 7.92
C GLU A 230 -19.02 -22.64 8.87
N ASN A 231 -18.77 -22.24 10.13
CA ASN A 231 -19.79 -22.09 11.18
C ASN A 231 -19.68 -20.79 11.99
N GLN A 232 -19.69 -19.63 11.35
CA GLN A 232 -20.02 -18.37 12.04
C GLN A 232 -21.31 -17.78 11.47
N LYS A 233 -22.43 -18.30 12.01
CA LYS A 233 -23.70 -17.59 12.13
C LYS A 233 -24.08 -17.59 13.61
#